data_AF-A0A452QG57-F1
#
_entry.id   AF-A0A452QG57-F1
#
_cell.length_a   1.000
_cell.length_b   1.000
_cell.length_c   1.000
_cell.angle_alpha   90.00
_cell.angle_beta   90.00
_cell.angle_gamma   90.00
#
_symmetry.space_group_name_H-M   'P 1'
#
loop_
_entity.id
_entity.type
_entity.pdbx_description
1 polymer ?
#
loop_
_entity_poly.entity_id
_entity_poly.type
_entity_poly.pdbx_seq_one_letter_code
_entity_poly.pdbx_strand_id
1 'polypeptide(L)'
;MQGSIPGLWDHALRYKVSISGTRVLLTCPEEAEDENLKWEKDNVLSDVQGKQLSLEPFSEMEDSGFYTCYADQSKEKNYLYLKARVCTNCMEVDLMAVAAIITADICVTLGLLLLVYYWSKNRKASAKPVTRATGAGGRTRGQNKEKPPPVPNPDYEPIRKGQQDLYSGLNQRGI
;
A
#
# COMPACT_ATOMS: atom_id res chain seq x y z
N MET A 1 -18.12 -15.07 -30.62
CA MET A 1 -17.53 -14.80 -31.95
C MET A 1 -16.80 -13.47 -31.88
N GLN A 2 -15.47 -13.49 -31.77
CA GLN A 2 -14.59 -12.42 -32.27
C GLN A 2 -13.18 -13.02 -32.24
N GLY A 3 -12.85 -13.77 -33.31
CA GLY A 3 -11.48 -14.19 -33.56
C GLY A 3 -10.75 -12.98 -34.14
N SER A 4 -9.69 -12.53 -33.47
CA SER A 4 -8.70 -11.67 -34.09
C SER A 4 -7.57 -12.57 -34.57
N ILE A 5 -7.44 -12.65 -35.89
CA ILE A 5 -6.36 -13.32 -36.60
C ILE A 5 -5.15 -12.38 -36.50
N PRO A 6 -4.02 -12.76 -35.88
CA PRO A 6 -2.80 -11.97 -36.00
C PRO A 6 -2.15 -12.33 -37.34
N GLY A 7 -2.56 -11.64 -38.41
CA GLY A 7 -1.74 -11.54 -39.63
C GLY A 7 -0.48 -10.75 -39.28
N LEU A 8 0.72 -11.34 -39.37
CA LEU A 8 1.49 -11.54 -40.60
C LEU A 8 1.84 -10.23 -41.33
N TRP A 9 2.11 -9.13 -40.64
CA TRP A 9 2.79 -7.96 -41.19
C TRP A 9 3.50 -7.17 -40.08
N ASP A 10 4.58 -7.72 -39.51
CA ASP A 10 5.46 -6.93 -38.62
C ASP A 10 6.92 -7.43 -38.61
N HIS A 11 7.41 -8.02 -39.72
CA HIS A 11 8.84 -8.34 -39.84
C HIS A 11 9.67 -7.11 -40.23
N ALA A 12 9.50 -6.00 -39.51
CA ALA A 12 10.60 -5.08 -39.36
C ALA A 12 11.59 -5.76 -38.40
N LEU A 13 12.72 -6.24 -38.94
CA LEU A 13 13.81 -6.81 -38.15
C LEU A 13 14.35 -5.73 -37.19
N ARG A 14 13.81 -5.68 -35.97
CA ARG A 14 14.17 -4.70 -34.93
C ARG A 14 14.98 -5.35 -33.84
N TYR A 15 16.07 -4.68 -33.45
CA TYR A 15 16.85 -5.07 -32.29
C TYR A 15 15.97 -5.15 -31.04
N LYS A 16 16.12 -6.24 -30.28
CA LYS A 16 15.50 -6.39 -28.97
C LYS A 16 16.53 -6.03 -27.91
N VAL A 17 16.23 -5.00 -27.13
CA VAL A 17 17.07 -4.50 -26.04
C VAL A 17 16.41 -4.88 -24.72
N SER A 18 17.12 -5.59 -23.85
CA SER A 18 16.67 -5.91 -22.49
C SER A 18 17.66 -5.33 -21.49
N ILE A 19 17.18 -4.42 -20.65
CA ILE A 19 17.98 -3.76 -19.61
C ILE A 19 17.56 -4.37 -18.28
N SER A 20 18.52 -4.84 -17.48
CA SER A 20 18.25 -5.44 -16.18
C SER A 20 19.28 -4.95 -15.17
N GLY A 21 18.92 -3.96 -14.35
CA GLY A 21 19.86 -3.35 -13.42
C GLY A 21 21.03 -2.67 -14.15
N THR A 22 22.25 -3.20 -14.00
CA THR A 22 23.49 -2.70 -14.62
C THR A 22 23.89 -3.40 -15.92
N ARG A 23 23.14 -4.43 -16.33
CA ARG A 23 23.41 -5.19 -17.57
C ARG A 23 22.47 -4.80 -18.68
N VAL A 24 23.02 -4.70 -19.88
CA VAL A 24 22.26 -4.51 -21.11
C VAL A 24 22.48 -5.71 -22.02
N LEU A 25 21.39 -6.33 -22.45
CA LEU A 25 21.38 -7.44 -23.40
C LEU A 25 20.80 -6.96 -24.73
N LEU A 26 21.62 -6.99 -25.77
CA LEU A 26 21.22 -6.72 -27.14
C LEU A 26 20.99 -8.04 -27.85
N THR A 27 19.86 -8.18 -28.53
CA THR A 27 19.56 -9.33 -29.38
C THR A 27 19.46 -8.87 -30.83
N CYS A 28 20.24 -9.50 -31.70
CA CYS A 28 20.20 -9.24 -33.12
C CYS A 28 18.86 -9.73 -33.72
N PRO A 29 18.23 -8.92 -34.58
CA PRO A 29 16.99 -9.34 -35.22
C PRO A 29 17.21 -10.36 -36.34
N GLU A 30 18.41 -10.42 -36.92
CA GLU A 30 18.72 -11.32 -38.03
C GLU A 30 18.56 -12.79 -37.60
N GLU A 31 17.82 -13.56 -38.41
CA GLU A 31 17.66 -15.01 -38.24
C GLU A 31 18.85 -15.73 -38.90
N ALA A 32 20.04 -15.52 -38.35
CA ALA A 32 21.25 -16.25 -38.73
C ALA A 32 21.67 -17.22 -37.62
N GLU A 33 22.41 -18.27 -38.00
CA GLU A 33 23.05 -19.18 -37.05
C GLU A 33 24.08 -18.41 -36.21
N ASP A 34 24.17 -18.75 -34.91
CA ASP A 34 24.98 -18.02 -33.94
C ASP A 34 26.47 -17.92 -34.33
N GLU A 35 27.00 -18.93 -35.02
CA GLU A 35 28.42 -18.99 -35.43
C GLU A 35 28.79 -17.97 -36.53
N ASN A 36 27.82 -17.46 -37.28
CA ASN A 36 28.06 -16.55 -38.40
C ASN A 36 27.78 -15.08 -38.05
N LEU A 37 27.32 -14.81 -36.83
CA LEU A 37 26.87 -13.49 -36.43
C LEU A 37 27.97 -12.74 -35.69
N LYS A 38 28.39 -11.60 -36.26
CA LYS A 38 29.44 -10.73 -35.69
C LYS A 38 28.84 -9.42 -35.21
N TRP A 39 29.42 -8.88 -34.15
CA TRP A 39 29.05 -7.59 -33.58
C TRP A 39 30.13 -6.54 -33.81
N GLU A 40 29.71 -5.32 -34.09
CA GLU A 40 30.57 -4.15 -34.29
C GLU A 40 29.99 -2.97 -33.49
N LYS A 41 30.85 -2.30 -32.70
CA LYS A 41 30.53 -1.12 -31.89
C LYS A 41 31.36 0.04 -32.40
N ASP A 42 30.73 1.12 -32.86
CA ASP A 42 31.39 2.32 -33.37
C ASP A 42 32.48 2.05 -34.42
N ASN A 43 32.24 1.06 -35.30
CA ASN A 43 33.17 0.55 -36.32
C ASN A 43 34.36 -0.28 -35.78
N VAL A 44 34.30 -0.70 -34.51
CA VAL A 44 35.25 -1.62 -33.89
C VAL A 44 34.60 -2.99 -33.76
N LEU A 45 35.23 -4.00 -34.37
CA LEU A 45 34.83 -5.39 -34.25
C LEU A 45 34.92 -5.85 -32.80
N SER A 46 33.83 -6.42 -32.30
CA SER A 46 33.82 -7.11 -31.00
C SER A 46 34.17 -8.59 -31.19
N ASP A 47 34.84 -9.18 -30.21
CA ASP A 47 35.20 -10.62 -30.21
C ASP A 47 34.00 -11.53 -29.90
N VAL A 48 32.82 -10.94 -29.67
CA VAL A 48 31.60 -11.67 -29.31
C VAL A 48 30.90 -12.14 -30.58
N GLN A 49 30.68 -13.45 -30.66
CA GLN A 49 29.88 -14.11 -31.68
C GLN A 49 28.56 -14.60 -31.09
N GLY A 50 27.52 -14.65 -31.92
CA GLY A 50 26.20 -15.15 -31.53
C GLY A 50 25.12 -14.08 -31.43
N LYS A 51 23.86 -14.52 -31.35
CA LYS A 51 22.67 -13.67 -31.44
C LYS A 51 22.51 -12.65 -30.32
N GLN A 52 23.17 -12.85 -29.18
CA GLN A 52 23.05 -11.99 -28.01
C GLN A 52 24.40 -11.40 -27.61
N LEU A 53 24.42 -10.07 -27.42
CA LEU A 53 25.55 -9.34 -26.85
C LEU A 53 25.16 -8.83 -25.47
N SER A 54 25.89 -9.29 -24.43
CA SER A 54 25.71 -8.83 -23.06
C SER A 54 26.80 -7.84 -22.69
N LEU A 55 26.40 -6.66 -22.22
CA LEU A 55 27.26 -5.58 -21.75
C LEU A 55 27.07 -5.45 -20.24
N GLU A 56 28.07 -5.89 -19.46
CA GLU A 56 28.04 -5.83 -18.00
C GLU A 56 29.45 -5.61 -17.43
N PRO A 57 29.68 -4.56 -16.61
CA PRO A 57 28.76 -3.47 -16.27
C PRO A 57 28.63 -2.44 -17.41
N PHE A 58 27.41 -2.02 -17.73
CA PHE A 58 27.18 -1.01 -18.76
C PHE A 58 27.46 0.41 -18.23
N SER A 59 28.26 1.20 -18.96
CA SER A 59 28.53 2.60 -18.64
C SER A 59 27.92 3.53 -19.70
N GLU A 60 27.15 4.55 -19.30
CA GLU A 60 26.57 5.53 -20.25
C GLU A 60 27.67 6.21 -21.08
N MET A 61 28.83 6.50 -20.50
CA MET A 61 29.89 7.24 -21.19
C MET A 61 30.69 6.36 -22.18
N GLU A 62 30.90 5.09 -21.84
CA GLU A 62 31.80 4.21 -22.60
C GLU A 62 31.02 3.27 -23.54
N ASP A 63 29.80 2.88 -23.18
CA ASP A 63 29.00 1.89 -23.90
C ASP A 63 27.85 2.48 -24.72
N SER A 64 27.61 3.79 -24.63
CA SER A 64 26.72 4.47 -25.57
C SER A 64 27.38 4.62 -26.93
N GLY A 65 26.72 4.14 -27.98
CA GLY A 65 27.30 4.13 -29.32
C GLY A 65 26.41 3.45 -30.35
N PHE A 66 26.95 3.31 -31.56
CA PHE A 66 26.32 2.58 -32.64
C PHE A 66 26.71 1.11 -32.59
N TYR A 67 25.72 0.25 -32.44
CA TYR A 67 25.87 -1.20 -32.50
C TYR A 67 25.32 -1.72 -33.82
N THR A 68 26.03 -2.65 -34.44
CA THR A 68 25.53 -3.37 -35.61
C THR A 68 25.87 -4.85 -35.48
N CYS A 69 24.90 -5.69 -35.80
CA CYS A 69 25.12 -7.10 -36.05
C CYS A 69 24.98 -7.36 -37.56
N TYR A 70 25.78 -8.26 -38.07
CA TYR A 70 25.65 -8.74 -39.44
C TYR A 70 26.12 -10.19 -39.53
N ALA A 71 25.44 -10.98 -40.37
CA ALA A 71 25.95 -12.25 -40.82
C ALA A 71 27.00 -12.06 -41.94
N ASP A 72 27.96 -12.97 -42.08
CA ASP A 72 28.97 -12.92 -43.15
C ASP A 72 28.36 -12.89 -44.58
N GLN A 73 27.11 -13.32 -44.73
CA GLN A 73 26.38 -13.32 -46.00
C GLN A 73 25.47 -12.09 -46.21
N SER A 74 25.33 -11.24 -45.19
CA SER A 74 24.45 -10.08 -45.22
C SER A 74 25.17 -8.83 -45.72
N LYS A 75 24.62 -8.20 -46.75
CA LYS A 75 25.09 -6.90 -47.26
C LYS A 75 24.45 -5.71 -46.54
N GLU A 76 23.40 -5.94 -45.75
CA GLU A 76 22.61 -4.89 -45.12
C GLU A 76 22.92 -4.81 -43.63
N LYS A 77 23.78 -3.86 -43.26
CA LYS A 77 24.09 -3.56 -41.86
C LYS A 77 22.97 -2.69 -41.26
N ASN A 78 22.22 -3.25 -40.32
CA ASN A 78 21.27 -2.47 -39.52
C ASN A 78 22.01 -1.83 -38.35
N TYR A 79 21.88 -0.52 -38.18
CA TYR A 79 22.52 0.21 -37.07
C TYR A 79 21.52 0.49 -35.96
N LEU A 80 21.92 0.19 -34.73
CA LEU A 80 21.22 0.53 -33.49
C LEU A 80 22.04 1.57 -32.74
N TYR A 81 21.50 2.78 -32.55
CA TYR A 81 22.08 3.73 -31.63
C TYR A 81 21.58 3.43 -30.21
N LEU A 82 22.45 2.91 -29.36
CA LEU A 82 22.12 2.61 -27.97
C LEU A 82 22.61 3.77 -27.09
N LYS A 83 21.65 4.42 -26.41
CA LYS A 83 21.92 5.37 -25.34
C LYS A 83 21.03 5.02 -24.16
N ALA A 84 21.60 4.31 -23.19
CA ALA A 84 20.90 3.86 -22.00
C ALA A 84 21.57 4.45 -20.75
N ARG A 85 20.77 4.65 -19.71
CA ARG A 85 21.27 4.95 -18.36
C ARG A 85 20.91 3.78 -17.48
N VAL A 86 21.93 3.06 -17.03
CA VAL A 86 21.75 1.98 -16.05
C VAL A 86 22.09 2.50 -14.67
N CYS A 87 21.33 2.05 -13.67
CA CYS A 87 21.49 2.49 -12.29
C CYS A 87 21.44 1.28 -11.36
N THR A 88 22.32 1.27 -10.36
CA THR A 88 22.27 0.28 -9.27
C THR A 88 21.04 0.53 -8.40
N ASN A 89 20.22 -0.51 -8.17
CA ASN A 89 19.00 -0.45 -7.35
C ASN A 89 17.85 0.42 -7.89
N CYS A 90 17.86 0.80 -9.16
CA CYS A 90 16.67 1.41 -9.76
C CYS A 90 15.60 0.33 -10.00
N MET A 91 14.46 0.51 -9.34
CA MET A 91 13.25 -0.25 -9.63
C MET A 91 12.50 0.48 -10.74
N GLU A 92 12.20 -0.20 -11.84
CA GLU A 92 11.35 0.35 -12.88
C GLU A 92 9.96 0.61 -12.28
N VAL A 93 9.61 1.88 -12.17
CA VAL A 93 8.34 2.30 -11.59
C VAL A 93 7.27 2.18 -12.67
N ASP A 94 6.70 0.99 -12.78
CA ASP A 94 5.55 0.75 -13.65
C ASP A 94 4.29 1.39 -13.05
N LEU A 95 3.44 1.97 -13.90
CA LEU A 95 2.18 2.58 -13.51
C LEU A 95 1.28 1.58 -12.76
N MET A 96 1.27 0.33 -13.22
CA MET A 96 0.51 -0.73 -12.55
C MET A 96 1.10 -1.07 -11.18
N ALA A 97 2.42 -1.05 -11.03
CA ALA A 97 3.06 -1.27 -9.74
C ALA A 97 2.71 -0.16 -8.74
N VAL A 98 2.75 1.11 -9.17
CA VAL A 98 2.34 2.24 -8.33
C VAL A 98 0.87 2.16 -7.94
N ALA A 99 -0.01 1.88 -8.91
CA ALA A 99 -1.43 1.71 -8.66
C ALA A 99 -1.71 0.57 -7.67
N ALA A 100 -0.98 -0.54 -7.77
CA ALA A 100 -1.08 -1.66 -6.85
C ALA A 100 -0.64 -1.28 -5.43
N ILE A 101 0.46 -0.54 -5.29
CA ILE A 101 0.96 -0.06 -3.99
C ILE A 101 -0.08 0.85 -3.31
N ILE A 102 -0.62 1.83 -4.05
CA ILE A 102 -1.66 2.74 -3.52
C ILE A 102 -2.91 1.96 -3.12
N THR A 103 -3.35 1.03 -3.97
CA THR A 103 -4.54 0.21 -3.70
C THR A 103 -4.34 -0.65 -2.45
N ALA A 104 -3.16 -1.26 -2.30
CA ALA A 104 -2.82 -2.05 -1.12
C ALA A 104 -2.85 -1.20 0.16
N ASP A 105 -2.30 0.01 0.13
CA ASP A 105 -2.31 0.94 1.27
C ASP A 105 -3.74 1.35 1.68
N ILE A 106 -4.60 1.65 0.70
CA ILE A 106 -6.03 1.93 0.94
C ILE A 106 -6.72 0.71 1.58
N CYS A 107 -6.47 -0.50 1.09
CA CYS A 107 -7.05 -1.72 1.67
C CYS A 107 -6.57 -1.98 3.09
N VAL A 108 -5.28 -1.76 3.38
CA VAL A 108 -4.70 -1.93 4.71
C VAL A 108 -5.28 -0.90 5.68
N THR A 109 -5.30 0.38 5.31
CA THR A 109 -5.86 1.45 6.14
C THR A 109 -7.35 1.23 6.43
N LEU A 110 -8.15 0.91 5.41
CA LEU A 110 -9.57 0.58 5.59
C LEU A 110 -9.76 -0.69 6.43
N GLY A 111 -8.95 -1.73 6.22
CA GLY A 111 -8.99 -2.96 6.99
C GLY A 111 -8.71 -2.72 8.47
N LEU A 112 -7.68 -1.93 8.79
CA LEU A 112 -7.35 -1.53 10.16
C LEU A 112 -8.47 -0.70 10.80
N LEU A 113 -9.05 0.26 10.06
CA LEU A 113 -10.18 1.05 10.55
C LEU A 113 -11.39 0.19 10.88
N LEU A 114 -11.76 -0.75 10.01
CA LEU A 114 -12.87 -1.67 10.26
C LEU A 114 -12.57 -2.61 11.42
N LEU A 115 -11.35 -3.14 11.52
CA LEU A 115 -10.93 -4.01 12.63
C LEU A 115 -11.06 -3.28 13.97
N VAL A 116 -10.50 -2.08 14.09
CA VAL A 116 -10.60 -1.26 15.31
C VAL A 116 -12.04 -0.88 15.60
N TYR A 117 -12.83 -0.54 14.57
CA TYR A 117 -14.25 -0.25 14.72
C TYR A 117 -15.01 -1.45 15.29
N TYR A 118 -14.84 -2.65 14.73
CA TYR A 118 -15.46 -3.86 15.22
C TYR A 118 -14.99 -4.25 16.62
N TRP A 119 -13.69 -4.12 16.91
CA TRP A 119 -13.16 -4.37 18.26
C TRP A 119 -13.72 -3.39 19.28
N SER A 120 -13.86 -2.11 18.92
CA SER A 120 -14.47 -1.11 19.78
C SER A 120 -15.96 -1.40 20.03
N LYS A 121 -16.70 -1.86 19.01
CA LYS A 121 -18.12 -2.23 19.10
C LYS A 121 -18.32 -3.51 19.90
N ASN A 122 -17.48 -4.52 19.69
CA ASN A 122 -17.52 -5.78 20.42
C ASN A 122 -17.07 -5.60 21.88
N ARG A 123 -16.11 -4.70 22.17
CA ARG A 123 -15.80 -4.29 23.55
C ARG A 123 -16.94 -3.52 24.22
N LYS A 124 -17.80 -2.80 23.49
CA LYS A 124 -19.02 -2.22 24.08
C LYS A 124 -20.06 -3.29 24.47
N ALA A 125 -20.00 -4.48 23.89
CA ALA A 125 -20.82 -5.63 24.29
C ALA A 125 -20.17 -6.49 25.40
N SER A 126 -18.83 -6.50 25.52
CA SER A 126 -18.10 -7.25 26.56
C SER A 126 -17.68 -6.42 27.77
N ALA A 127 -17.73 -5.09 27.68
CA ALA A 127 -17.96 -4.28 28.86
C ALA A 127 -19.34 -4.71 29.33
N LYS A 128 -19.37 -5.69 30.26
CA LYS A 128 -20.43 -5.70 31.28
C LYS A 128 -20.67 -4.23 31.57
N PRO A 129 -21.90 -3.72 31.50
CA PRO A 129 -22.15 -2.43 32.10
C PRO A 129 -21.61 -2.60 33.53
N VAL A 130 -20.42 -2.07 33.81
CA VAL A 130 -20.13 -1.56 35.14
C VAL A 130 -21.26 -0.59 35.25
N THR A 131 -22.26 -1.02 36.00
CA THR A 131 -23.52 -0.36 36.27
C THR A 131 -23.23 1.12 36.41
N ARG A 132 -23.23 1.86 35.29
CA ARG A 132 -23.46 3.28 35.30
C ARG A 132 -24.93 3.29 35.54
N ALA A 133 -25.24 3.32 36.84
CA ALA A 133 -26.46 3.86 37.37
C ALA A 133 -26.94 4.89 36.36
N THR A 134 -28.07 4.55 35.75
CA THR A 134 -28.94 5.48 35.05
C THR A 134 -28.78 6.84 35.69
N GLY A 135 -28.23 7.80 34.93
CA GLY A 135 -28.30 9.21 35.25
C GLY A 135 -29.75 9.66 35.12
N ALA A 136 -30.58 9.18 36.04
CA ALA A 136 -31.95 9.58 36.31
C ALA A 136 -32.13 9.28 37.80
N GLY A 137 -32.06 10.35 38.59
CA GLY A 137 -32.19 10.41 40.06
C GLY A 137 -32.55 9.10 40.79
N GLY A 138 -31.54 8.31 41.14
CA GLY A 138 -31.69 7.13 41.99
C GLY A 138 -30.54 7.09 42.97
N ARG A 139 -30.80 7.54 44.21
CA ARG A 139 -29.85 7.51 45.34
C ARG A 139 -29.12 6.16 45.38
N THR A 140 -27.81 6.15 45.24
CA THR A 140 -26.99 5.03 45.69
C THR A 140 -27.12 4.98 47.20
N ARG A 141 -27.97 4.06 47.68
CA ARG A 141 -28.09 3.72 49.09
C ARG A 141 -26.69 3.34 49.56
N GLY A 142 -26.04 4.29 50.24
CA GLY A 142 -24.73 4.11 50.83
C GLY A 142 -24.70 2.82 51.63
N GLN A 143 -23.53 2.18 51.61
CA GLN A 143 -23.22 1.01 52.42
C GLN A 143 -23.84 1.17 53.80
N ASN A 144 -24.52 0.12 54.25
CA ASN A 144 -25.09 0.01 55.58
C ASN A 144 -23.95 0.06 56.62
N LYS A 145 -23.48 1.26 56.93
CA LYS A 145 -22.87 1.56 58.22
C LYS A 145 -24.01 2.07 59.07
N GLU A 146 -24.37 1.27 60.07
CA GLU A 146 -25.21 1.69 61.18
C GLU A 146 -24.64 3.02 61.72
N LYS A 147 -25.30 4.12 61.37
CA LYS A 147 -25.08 5.38 62.07
C LYS A 147 -25.71 5.20 63.45
N PRO A 148 -24.98 5.43 64.56
CA PRO A 148 -25.63 5.52 65.86
C PRO A 148 -26.74 6.57 65.78
N PRO A 149 -27.88 6.35 66.46
CA PRO A 149 -28.99 7.28 66.42
C PRO A 149 -28.48 8.68 66.83
N PRO A 150 -28.85 9.75 66.10
CA PRO A 150 -28.49 11.09 66.49
C PRO A 150 -29.05 11.36 67.89
N VAL A 151 -28.20 11.92 68.75
CA VAL A 151 -28.53 12.31 70.12
C VAL A 151 -29.82 13.14 70.08
N PRO A 152 -30.91 12.76 70.79
CA PRO A 152 -32.14 13.52 70.78
C PRO A 152 -31.85 14.93 71.27
N ASN A 153 -31.96 15.90 70.38
CA ASN A 153 -31.94 17.31 70.77
C ASN A 153 -33.26 17.57 71.50
N PRO A 154 -33.26 18.02 72.78
CA PRO A 154 -34.48 18.22 73.55
C PRO A 154 -35.45 19.26 72.94
N ASP A 155 -34.95 20.10 72.04
CA ASP A 155 -35.73 21.18 71.43
C ASP A 155 -36.51 20.79 70.15
N TYR A 156 -36.44 19.53 69.70
CA TYR A 156 -37.22 19.08 68.55
C TYR A 156 -37.78 17.67 68.74
N GLU A 157 -39.08 17.52 68.47
CA GLU A 157 -39.74 16.21 68.45
C GLU A 157 -39.30 15.36 67.24
N PRO A 158 -39.13 14.03 67.40
CA PRO A 158 -38.82 13.14 66.29
C PRO A 158 -39.94 13.13 65.23
N ILE A 159 -39.61 13.58 64.02
CA ILE A 159 -40.55 13.67 62.88
C ILE A 159 -41.08 12.27 62.53
N ARG A 160 -42.40 12.07 62.63
CA ARG A 160 -43.06 10.83 62.20
C ARG A 160 -43.05 10.73 60.69
N LYS A 161 -42.35 9.73 60.14
CA LYS A 161 -42.33 9.48 58.70
C LYS A 161 -43.72 9.06 58.22
N GLY A 162 -44.38 9.91 57.44
CA GLY A 162 -45.69 9.64 56.83
C GLY A 162 -46.65 10.83 56.85
N GLN A 163 -46.36 11.89 57.62
CA GLN A 163 -47.16 13.10 57.62
C GLN A 163 -46.46 14.19 56.80
N GLN A 164 -47.21 14.78 55.88
CA GLN A 164 -46.72 15.86 55.02
C GLN A 164 -46.78 17.16 55.84
N ASP A 165 -45.62 17.66 56.27
CA ASP A 165 -45.56 18.86 57.11
C ASP A 165 -46.26 20.04 56.44
N LEU A 166 -47.01 20.83 57.21
CA LEU A 166 -47.91 21.90 56.74
C LEU A 166 -47.20 22.96 55.87
N TYR A 167 -45.87 23.05 55.96
CA TYR A 167 -45.03 23.99 55.21
C TYR A 167 -44.33 23.36 53.98
N SER A 168 -44.56 22.09 53.69
CA SER A 168 -43.88 21.38 52.59
C SER A 168 -44.28 21.86 51.18
N GLY A 169 -45.32 22.70 51.06
CA GLY A 169 -45.79 23.27 49.78
C GLY A 169 -45.26 24.66 49.41
N LEU A 170 -44.43 25.30 50.24
CA LEU A 170 -44.12 26.74 50.07
C LEU A 170 -42.96 27.08 49.11
N ASN A 171 -42.37 26.11 48.42
CA ASN A 171 -41.32 26.34 47.41
C ASN A 171 -41.72 25.94 46.00
N GLN A 172 -42.95 26.26 45.59
CA GLN A 172 -43.30 26.37 44.17
C GLN A 172 -43.58 27.82 43.80
N ARG A 173 -42.51 28.60 43.61
CA ARG A 173 -42.53 29.71 42.66
C ARG A 173 -41.46 29.44 41.62
N GLY A 174 -41.91 28.95 40.46
CA GLY A 174 -41.16 29.05 39.23
C GLY A 174 -41.31 30.46 38.67
N ILE A 175 -40.16 31.10 38.40
CA ILE A 175 -39.81 31.84 37.18
C ILE A 175 -38.28 31.83 37.12
#